data_AF-A0A2E0WK92-F1
#
_entry.id   AF-A0A2E0WK92-F1
#
_cell.length_a   1.000
_cell.length_b   1.000
_cell.length_c   1.000
_cell.angle_alpha   90.00
_cell.angle_beta   90.00
_cell.angle_gamma   90.00
#
_symmetry.space_group_name_H-M   'P 1'
#
loop_
_entity.id
_entity.type
_entity.pdbx_description
1 polymer ?
#
loop_
_entity_poly.entity_id
_entity_poly.type
_entity_poly.pdbx_seq_one_letter_code
_entity_poly.pdbx_strand_id
1 'polypeptide(L)'
;MRKEIAIDCDERIQALLLQALENYIDVAFPPHSSDCAQVARSALQDAVAGLRTEFASQGHARYNKRLRAMFREGIKLHYQLQEADSGRSHAAERELLLAVVGGEPAGAAELERARRQDTGPTA
;
A
#
# COMPACT_ATOMS: atom_id res chain seq x y z
N MET A 1 17.22 1.66 -18.38
CA MET A 1 16.09 0.72 -18.23
C MET A 1 15.26 1.11 -17.01
N ARG A 2 13.96 1.40 -17.18
CA ARG A 2 13.03 1.52 -16.04
C ARG A 2 12.91 0.12 -15.45
N LYS A 3 13.37 -0.08 -14.20
CA LYS A 3 13.13 -1.32 -13.46
C LYS A 3 11.72 -1.22 -12.91
N GLU A 4 10.84 -2.08 -13.39
CA GLU A 4 9.47 -2.20 -12.90
C GLU A 4 9.39 -3.28 -11.83
N ILE A 5 8.41 -3.17 -10.95
CA ILE A 5 8.04 -4.20 -9.98
C ILE A 5 6.61 -4.63 -10.36
N ALA A 6 6.41 -5.93 -10.52
CA ALA A 6 5.08 -6.50 -10.71
C ALA A 6 4.45 -6.79 -9.34
N ILE A 7 3.15 -6.53 -9.23
CA ILE A 7 2.31 -6.85 -8.09
C ILE A 7 1.30 -7.88 -8.57
N ASP A 8 1.43 -9.09 -8.03
CA ASP A 8 0.53 -10.22 -8.26
C ASP A 8 -0.10 -10.59 -6.92
N CYS A 9 -1.36 -10.18 -6.71
CA CYS A 9 -2.04 -10.46 -5.47
C CYS A 9 -3.56 -10.55 -5.61
N ASP A 10 -4.19 -11.20 -4.63
CA ASP A 10 -5.65 -11.31 -4.52
C ASP A 10 -6.34 -9.94 -4.43
N GLU A 11 -7.57 -9.86 -4.94
CA GLU A 11 -8.40 -8.64 -4.99
C GLU A 11 -8.52 -7.94 -3.63
N ARG A 12 -8.56 -8.69 -2.52
CA ARG A 12 -8.62 -8.11 -1.17
C ARG A 12 -7.32 -7.40 -0.80
N ILE A 13 -6.18 -7.94 -1.21
CA ILE A 13 -4.87 -7.32 -1.01
C ILE A 13 -4.73 -6.09 -1.91
N GLN A 14 -5.22 -6.15 -3.15
CA GLN A 14 -5.26 -5.00 -4.06
C GLN A 14 -6.02 -3.82 -3.43
N ALA A 15 -7.21 -4.08 -2.89
CA ALA A 15 -8.03 -3.07 -2.24
C ALA A 15 -7.33 -2.43 -1.03
N LEU A 16 -6.73 -3.24 -0.16
CA LEU A 16 -5.97 -2.75 1.00
C LEU A 16 -4.76 -1.91 0.58
N LEU A 17 -4.04 -2.36 -0.45
CA LEU A 17 -2.90 -1.63 -0.98
C LEU A 17 -3.31 -0.25 -1.51
N LEU A 18 -4.36 -0.19 -2.35
CA LEU A 18 -4.85 1.07 -2.90
C LEU A 18 -5.31 2.01 -1.76
N GLN A 19 -6.06 1.50 -0.79
CA GLN A 19 -6.50 2.27 0.36
C GLN A 19 -5.32 2.81 1.18
N ALA A 20 -4.28 2.01 1.42
CA ALA A 20 -3.10 2.44 2.16
C ALA A 20 -2.35 3.56 1.44
N LEU A 21 -2.22 3.47 0.11
CA LEU A 21 -1.57 4.50 -0.70
C LEU A 21 -2.38 5.78 -0.78
N GLU A 22 -3.70 5.69 -0.90
CA GLU A 22 -4.61 6.84 -0.91
C GLU A 22 -4.56 7.59 0.42
N ASN A 23 -4.64 6.85 1.53
CA ASN A 23 -4.50 7.43 2.86
C ASN A 23 -3.14 8.11 3.06
N TYR A 24 -2.06 7.50 2.56
CA TYR A 24 -0.73 8.12 2.61
C TYR A 24 -0.67 9.44 1.85
N ILE A 25 -1.26 9.50 0.65
CA ILE A 25 -1.31 10.72 -0.15
C ILE A 25 -2.03 11.83 0.62
N ASP A 26 -3.15 11.52 1.27
CA ASP A 26 -3.93 12.49 2.03
C ASP A 26 -3.24 12.98 3.30
N VAL A 27 -2.56 12.10 4.02
CA VAL A 27 -1.88 12.45 5.28
C VAL A 27 -0.53 13.13 5.02
N ALA A 28 0.29 12.59 4.11
CA ALA A 28 1.65 13.08 3.88
C ALA A 28 1.70 14.30 2.94
N PHE A 29 0.70 14.46 2.06
CA PHE A 29 0.64 15.56 1.11
C PHE A 29 -0.74 16.23 1.15
N PRO A 30 -1.11 16.88 2.27
CA PRO A 30 -2.44 17.46 2.43
C PRO A 30 -2.71 18.54 1.37
N PRO A 31 -3.99 18.76 1.00
CA PRO A 31 -4.37 19.89 0.18
C PRO A 31 -3.91 21.18 0.87
N HIS A 32 -3.38 22.13 0.10
CA HIS A 32 -2.79 23.39 0.58
C HIS A 32 -1.38 23.29 1.20
N SER A 33 -0.68 22.16 1.05
CA SER A 33 0.77 22.12 1.24
C SER A 33 1.52 22.88 0.14
N SER A 34 2.85 22.98 0.25
CA SER A 34 3.69 23.70 -0.72
C SER A 34 3.51 23.21 -2.15
N ASP A 35 3.83 24.06 -3.14
CA ASP A 35 3.73 23.70 -4.56
C ASP A 35 4.50 22.41 -4.90
N CYS A 36 5.70 22.25 -4.32
CA CYS A 36 6.48 21.01 -4.47
C CYS A 36 5.75 19.78 -3.92
N ALA A 37 5.05 19.92 -2.79
CA ALA A 37 4.26 18.85 -2.20
C ALA A 37 3.02 18.52 -3.05
N GLN A 38 2.39 19.52 -3.68
CA GLN A 38 1.28 19.31 -4.61
C GLN A 38 1.71 18.57 -5.88
N VAL A 39 2.92 18.84 -6.41
CA VAL A 39 3.47 18.07 -7.53
C VAL A 39 3.70 16.61 -7.14
N ALA A 40 4.26 16.36 -5.95
CA ALA A 40 4.44 15.00 -5.44
C ALA A 40 3.09 14.28 -5.22
N ARG A 41 2.09 15.00 -4.68
CA ARG A 41 0.71 14.52 -4.52
C ARG A 41 0.14 14.05 -5.86
N SER A 42 0.17 14.90 -6.88
CA SER A 42 -0.35 14.58 -8.22
C SER A 42 0.33 13.35 -8.82
N ALA A 43 1.67 13.27 -8.73
CA ALA A 43 2.42 12.14 -9.28
C ALA A 43 2.08 10.81 -8.57
N LEU A 44 1.83 10.83 -7.27
CA LEU A 44 1.40 9.65 -6.52
C LEU A 44 -0.06 9.28 -6.84
N GLN A 45 -0.95 10.27 -6.98
CA GLN A 45 -2.34 10.03 -7.40
C GLN A 45 -2.40 9.38 -8.79
N ASP A 46 -1.61 9.85 -9.74
CA ASP A 46 -1.51 9.27 -11.07
C ASP A 46 -0.99 7.82 -11.00
N ALA A 47 0.00 7.55 -10.15
CA ALA A 47 0.52 6.20 -9.95
C ALA A 47 -0.52 5.25 -9.35
N VAL A 48 -1.29 5.69 -8.35
CA VAL A 48 -2.37 4.92 -7.74
C VAL A 48 -3.52 4.68 -8.74
N ALA A 49 -3.89 5.69 -9.52
CA ALA A 49 -4.89 5.55 -10.59
C ALA A 49 -4.45 4.54 -11.66
N GLY A 50 -3.16 4.55 -12.02
CA GLY A 50 -2.55 3.55 -12.89
C GLY A 50 -2.66 2.13 -12.33
N LEU A 51 -2.25 1.92 -11.08
CA LEU A 51 -2.38 0.63 -10.39
C LEU A 51 -3.82 0.12 -10.38
N ARG A 52 -4.77 0.99 -10.01
CA ARG A 52 -6.20 0.64 -9.98
C ARG A 52 -6.71 0.19 -11.36
N THR A 53 -6.28 0.88 -12.42
CA THR A 53 -6.65 0.54 -13.80
C THR A 53 -6.05 -0.79 -14.24
N GLU A 54 -4.79 -1.05 -13.91
CA GLU A 54 -4.12 -2.32 -14.22
C GLU A 54 -4.74 -3.50 -13.47
N PHE A 55 -4.97 -3.35 -12.16
CA PHE A 55 -5.68 -4.35 -11.36
C PHE A 55 -7.05 -4.69 -11.93
N ALA A 56 -7.86 -3.67 -12.27
CA ALA A 56 -9.20 -3.88 -12.83
C ALA A 56 -9.20 -4.54 -14.22
N SER A 57 -8.13 -4.38 -15.01
CA SER A 57 -8.05 -4.89 -16.38
C SER A 57 -7.36 -6.24 -16.51
N GLN A 58 -6.38 -6.52 -15.65
CA GLN A 58 -5.49 -7.68 -15.79
C GLN A 58 -5.37 -8.53 -14.51
N GLY A 59 -5.93 -8.08 -13.39
CA GLY A 59 -5.79 -8.73 -12.08
C GLY A 59 -4.38 -8.61 -11.47
N HIS A 60 -3.47 -7.90 -12.13
CA HIS A 60 -2.11 -7.63 -11.66
C HIS A 60 -1.70 -6.23 -12.11
N ALA A 61 -0.70 -5.64 -11.47
CA ALA A 61 -0.23 -4.31 -11.80
C ALA A 61 1.30 -4.21 -11.80
N ARG A 62 1.84 -3.22 -12.50
CA ARG A 62 3.27 -2.92 -12.52
C ARG A 62 3.48 -1.47 -12.15
N TYR A 63 4.60 -1.20 -11.48
CA TYR A 63 4.96 0.17 -11.16
C TYR A 63 6.46 0.39 -11.21
N ASN A 64 6.85 1.65 -11.36
CA ASN A 64 8.26 2.02 -11.40
C ASN A 64 8.92 1.80 -10.03
N LYS A 65 10.02 1.04 -9.98
CA LYS A 65 10.78 0.74 -8.74
C LYS A 65 11.14 1.98 -7.91
N ARG A 66 11.24 3.17 -8.53
CA ARG A 66 11.46 4.44 -7.81
C ARG A 66 10.36 4.77 -6.80
N LEU A 67 9.13 4.34 -7.06
CA LEU A 67 7.98 4.56 -6.17
C LEU A 67 7.95 3.58 -5.00
N ARG A 68 8.78 2.52 -5.01
CA ARG A 68 8.77 1.47 -3.97
C ARG A 68 8.97 2.04 -2.58
N ALA A 69 9.88 3.01 -2.44
CA ALA A 69 10.13 3.64 -1.15
C ALA A 69 8.86 4.35 -0.64
N MET A 70 8.21 5.13 -1.51
CA MET A 70 6.96 5.84 -1.16
C MET A 70 5.83 4.88 -0.83
N PHE A 71 5.69 3.79 -1.59
CA PHE A 71 4.65 2.80 -1.31
C PHE A 71 4.86 2.09 0.02
N ARG A 72 6.10 1.75 0.35
CA ARG A 72 6.45 1.15 1.66
C ARG A 72 6.16 2.11 2.80
N GLU A 73 6.49 3.39 2.66
CA GLU A 73 6.17 4.40 3.67
C GLU A 73 4.65 4.59 3.80
N GLY A 74 3.90 4.57 2.70
CA GLY A 74 2.45 4.65 2.74
C GLY A 74 1.79 3.48 3.47
N ILE A 75 2.25 2.26 3.22
CA ILE A 75 1.80 1.06 3.95
C ILE A 75 2.09 1.18 5.44
N LYS A 76 3.32 1.57 5.81
CA LYS A 76 3.70 1.73 7.23
C LYS A 76 2.83 2.78 7.93
N LEU A 77 2.64 3.95 7.30
CA LEU A 77 1.83 5.02 7.87
C LEU A 77 0.37 4.59 8.03
N HIS A 78 -0.20 3.93 7.03
CA HIS A 78 -1.57 3.42 7.08
C HIS A 78 -1.78 2.50 8.30
N TYR A 79 -0.90 1.52 8.49
CA TYR A 79 -1.01 0.62 9.63
C TYR A 79 -0.69 1.29 10.96
N GLN A 80 0.27 2.21 11.01
CA GLN A 80 0.55 2.99 12.23
C GLN A 80 -0.70 3.77 12.70
N LEU A 81 -1.44 4.36 11.77
CA LEU A 81 -2.69 5.07 12.07
C LEU A 81 -3.79 4.11 12.52
N GLN A 82 -3.91 2.94 11.88
CA GLN A 82 -4.90 1.93 12.23
C GLN A 82 -4.62 1.28 13.60
N GLU A 83 -3.36 1.02 13.93
CA GLU A 83 -2.94 0.52 15.24
C GLU A 83 -3.22 1.55 16.33
N ALA A 84 -2.97 2.84 16.05
CA ALA A 84 -3.28 3.93 16.98
C ALA A 84 -4.79 4.09 17.24
N ASP A 85 -5.63 3.90 16.21
CA ASP A 85 -7.09 4.00 16.31
C ASP A 85 -7.73 2.78 17.00
N SER A 86 -7.28 1.58 16.64
CA SER A 86 -7.89 0.32 17.10
C SER A 86 -7.30 -0.25 18.40
N GLY A 87 -6.09 0.17 18.78
CA GLY A 87 -5.32 -0.43 19.87
C GLY A 87 -4.92 -1.88 19.63
N ARG A 88 -4.90 -2.33 18.37
CA ARG A 88 -4.53 -3.70 17.96
C ARG A 88 -3.32 -3.66 17.03
N SER A 89 -2.46 -4.66 17.14
CA SER A 89 -1.30 -4.80 16.26
C SER A 89 -1.75 -5.27 14.88
N HIS A 90 -1.20 -4.67 13.83
CA HIS A 90 -1.41 -5.08 12.43
C HIS A 90 -0.08 -5.45 11.76
N ALA A 91 0.88 -5.92 12.56
CA ALA A 91 2.24 -6.17 12.13
C ALA A 91 2.31 -7.21 11.00
N ALA A 92 1.54 -8.29 11.06
CA ALA A 92 1.58 -9.34 10.05
C ALA A 92 0.94 -8.89 8.74
N GLU A 93 -0.21 -8.20 8.78
CA GLU A 93 -0.84 -7.64 7.56
C GLU A 93 0.06 -6.56 6.93
N ARG A 94 0.73 -5.75 7.75
CA ARG A 94 1.75 -4.79 7.29
C ARG A 94 2.90 -5.46 6.55
N GLU A 95 3.52 -6.49 7.15
CA GLU A 95 4.64 -7.20 6.51
C GLU A 95 4.20 -7.88 5.20
N LEU A 96 2.99 -8.44 5.15
CA LEU A 96 2.41 -9.00 3.94
C LEU A 96 2.34 -7.94 2.82
N LEU A 97 1.76 -6.77 3.09
CA LEU A 97 1.67 -5.71 2.08
C LEU A 97 3.06 -5.20 1.66
N LEU A 98 4.01 -5.12 2.60
CA LEU A 98 5.39 -4.72 2.30
C LEU A 98 6.14 -5.71 1.39
N ALA A 99 5.83 -7.01 1.52
CA ALA A 99 6.33 -8.07 0.65
C ALA A 99 5.69 -7.97 -0.75
N VAL A 100 4.37 -7.74 -0.82
CA VAL A 100 3.62 -7.58 -2.06
C VAL A 100 4.13 -6.40 -2.90
N VAL A 101 4.32 -5.22 -2.29
CA VAL A 101 4.98 -4.11 -3.02
C VAL A 101 6.45 -4.37 -3.27
N GLY A 102 7.05 -5.37 -2.62
CA GLY A 102 8.38 -5.88 -2.93
C GLY A 102 8.42 -6.74 -4.20
N GLY A 103 7.27 -7.18 -4.71
CA GLY A 103 7.13 -8.09 -5.84
C GLY A 103 6.94 -9.56 -5.44
N GLU A 104 6.68 -9.84 -4.16
CA GLU A 104 6.33 -11.18 -3.70
C GLU A 104 4.83 -11.44 -3.93
N PRO A 105 4.44 -12.55 -4.58
CA PRO A 105 3.03 -12.83 -4.81
C PRO A 105 2.34 -13.23 -3.51
N ALA A 106 1.07 -12.83 -3.34
CA ALA A 106 0.28 -13.18 -2.17
C ALA A 106 -1.20 -13.38 -2.50
N GLY A 107 -1.81 -14.42 -1.94
CA GLY A 107 -3.23 -14.72 -2.12
C GLY A 107 -4.06 -14.48 -0.85
N ALA A 108 -5.34 -14.84 -0.95
CA ALA A 108 -6.27 -14.76 0.17
C ALA A 108 -5.80 -15.60 1.39
N ALA A 109 -5.12 -16.72 1.17
CA ALA A 109 -4.65 -17.59 2.26
C ALA A 109 -3.56 -16.92 3.10
N GLU A 110 -2.63 -16.19 2.48
CA GLU A 110 -1.61 -15.40 3.16
C GLU A 110 -2.24 -14.25 3.95
N LEU A 111 -3.23 -13.57 3.38
CA LEU A 111 -3.98 -12.51 4.06
C LEU A 111 -4.71 -13.02 5.31
N GLU A 112 -5.42 -14.14 5.20
CA GLU A 112 -6.11 -14.75 6.35
C GLU A 112 -5.12 -15.22 7.42
N ARG A 113 -3.94 -15.72 7.02
CA ARG A 113 -2.88 -16.09 7.96
C ARG A 113 -2.35 -14.88 8.72
N ALA A 114 -2.06 -13.79 8.00
CA ALA A 114 -1.59 -12.54 8.59
C ALA A 114 -2.61 -12.00 9.60
N ARG A 115 -3.89 -11.93 9.22
CA ARG A 115 -4.98 -11.47 10.11
C ARG A 115 -5.13 -12.29 11.38
N ARG A 116 -4.95 -13.61 11.30
CA ARG A 116 -4.98 -14.47 12.50
C ARG A 116 -3.81 -14.18 13.44
N GLN A 117 -2.64 -13.83 12.92
CA GLN A 117 -1.47 -13.46 13.73
C GLN A 117 -1.68 -12.11 14.44
N ASP A 118 -2.40 -11.19 13.80
CA ASP A 118 -2.69 -9.85 14.32
C ASP A 118 -3.81 -9.81 15.39
N THR A 119 -4.39 -10.95 15.78
CA THR A 119 -5.44 -11.03 16.82
C THR A 119 -4.96 -10.76 18.27
N GLY A 120 -3.70 -10.35 18.48
CA GLY A 120 -3.14 -10.03 19.79
C GLY A 120 -3.23 -8.52 20.14
N PRO A 121 -3.28 -8.16 21.44
CA PRO A 121 -3.16 -6.76 21.86
C PRO A 121 -1.78 -6.19 21.45
N THR A 122 -1.72 -4.88 21.17
CA THR A 122 -0.43 -4.17 21.02
C THR A 122 0.36 -4.31 22.32
N ALA A 123 1.59 -4.82 22.23
CA ALA A 123 2.52 -4.99 23.36
C ALA A 123 3.04 -3.66 23.90
#